data_AF-A0A645II67-F1
#
_entry.id   AF-A0A645II67-F1
#
_cell.length_a   1.000
_cell.length_b   1.000
_cell.length_c   1.000
_cell.angle_alpha   90.00
_cell.angle_beta   90.00
_cell.angle_gamma   90.00
#
_symmetry.space_group_name_H-M   'P 1'
#
loop_
_entity.id
_entity.type
_entity.pdbx_description
1 polymer ?
#
loop_
_entity_poly.entity_id
_entity_poly.type
_entity_poly.pdbx_seq_one_letter_code
_entity_poly.pdbx_strand_id
1 'polypeptide(L)'
;MGTTEQNKKDDKSGNLLMLVVFILIFFLSPGIFILGLVQLNFSLQLDMGQLWTFSTVIALVVYALTSLSLKSAKQGLKIYLLLCVGVVSILLISSFGFKAEWPTALINLYMPTQT
;
A
#
# COMPACT_ATOMS: atom_id res chain seq x y z
N MET A 1 -7.12 -23.45 35.65
CA MET A 1 -5.85 -22.98 35.05
C MET A 1 -6.01 -23.04 33.54
N GLY A 2 -6.15 -21.92 32.85
CA GLY A 2 -6.43 -21.91 31.40
C GLY A 2 -6.60 -20.51 30.79
N THR A 3 -6.69 -19.46 31.60
CA THR A 3 -6.98 -18.09 31.14
C THR A 3 -5.76 -17.27 30.72
N THR A 4 -4.53 -17.68 31.08
CA THR A 4 -3.32 -16.88 30.85
C THR A 4 -2.62 -17.14 29.51
N GLU A 5 -2.81 -18.32 28.91
CA GLU A 5 -2.18 -18.66 27.62
C GLU A 5 -3.01 -18.22 26.40
N GLN A 6 -4.34 -18.22 26.48
CA GLN A 6 -5.19 -17.74 25.38
C GLN A 6 -5.02 -16.23 25.15
N ASN A 7 -4.96 -15.44 26.23
CA ASN A 7 -4.83 -13.98 26.15
C ASN A 7 -3.52 -13.53 25.47
N LYS A 8 -2.41 -14.26 25.70
CA LYS A 8 -1.11 -13.97 25.08
C LYS A 8 -1.06 -14.35 23.59
N LYS A 9 -1.89 -15.29 23.15
CA LYS A 9 -2.00 -15.70 21.74
C LYS A 9 -2.85 -14.70 20.94
N ASP A 10 -3.89 -14.14 21.55
CA ASP A 10 -4.74 -13.12 20.94
C ASP A 10 -4.03 -11.76 20.82
N ASP A 11 -3.24 -11.35 21.81
CA ASP A 11 -2.42 -10.14 21.69
C ASP A 11 -1.33 -10.27 20.61
N LYS A 12 -0.72 -11.45 20.48
CA LYS A 12 0.28 -11.72 19.42
C LYS A 12 -0.36 -11.80 18.05
N SER A 13 -1.55 -12.41 17.92
CA SER A 13 -2.24 -12.54 16.65
C SER A 13 -2.77 -11.19 16.17
N GLY A 14 -3.33 -10.37 17.05
CA GLY A 14 -3.77 -9.01 16.76
C GLY A 14 -2.61 -8.11 16.33
N ASN A 15 -1.47 -8.18 17.03
CA ASN A 15 -0.28 -7.41 16.68
C ASN A 15 0.37 -7.91 15.37
N LEU A 16 0.36 -9.23 15.13
CA LEU A 16 0.85 -9.81 13.87
C LEU A 16 -0.04 -9.41 12.68
N LEU A 17 -1.37 -9.47 12.84
CA LEU A 17 -2.33 -9.07 11.82
C LEU A 17 -2.16 -7.59 11.49
N MET A 18 -2.06 -6.73 12.52
CA MET A 18 -1.83 -5.29 12.34
C MET A 18 -0.51 -5.02 11.62
N LEU A 19 0.56 -5.73 11.97
CA LEU A 19 1.87 -5.61 11.33
C LEU A 19 1.85 -6.10 9.88
N VAL A 20 1.13 -7.19 9.58
CA VAL A 20 0.94 -7.70 8.21
C VAL A 20 0.13 -6.72 7.38
N VAL A 21 -0.96 -6.17 7.92
CA VAL A 21 -1.77 -5.14 7.25
C VAL A 21 -0.94 -3.88 7.00
N PHE A 22 -0.13 -3.46 7.98
CA PHE A 22 0.75 -2.31 7.83
C PHE A 22 1.78 -2.56 6.73
N ILE A 23 2.43 -3.73 6.73
CA ILE A 23 3.36 -4.16 5.68
C ILE A 23 2.64 -4.17 4.33
N LEU A 24 1.45 -4.76 4.21
CA LEU A 24 0.71 -4.80 2.96
C LEU A 24 0.41 -3.39 2.45
N ILE A 25 -0.16 -2.51 3.27
CA ILE A 25 -0.42 -1.11 2.90
C ILE A 25 0.87 -0.41 2.45
N PHE A 26 1.98 -0.70 3.12
CA PHE A 26 3.30 -0.15 2.83
C PHE A 26 3.89 -0.67 1.52
N PHE A 27 3.74 -1.96 1.25
CA PHE A 27 4.16 -2.60 0.02
C PHE A 27 3.20 -2.28 -1.13
N LEU A 28 1.96 -1.88 -0.90
CA LEU A 28 0.99 -1.64 -1.97
C LEU A 28 0.86 -0.15 -2.34
N SER A 29 1.15 0.77 -1.42
CA SER A 29 0.93 2.22 -1.60
C SER A 29 1.51 2.80 -2.90
N PRO A 30 2.80 2.61 -3.25
CA PRO A 30 3.35 3.15 -4.49
C PRO A 30 2.77 2.45 -5.74
N GLY A 31 2.55 1.14 -5.65
CA GLY A 31 2.00 0.33 -6.73
C GLY A 31 0.57 0.72 -7.07
N ILE A 32 -0.28 0.89 -6.05
CA ILE A 32 -1.67 1.36 -6.14
C ILE A 32 -1.72 2.74 -6.79
N PHE A 33 -0.87 3.64 -6.34
CA PHE A 33 -0.83 5.00 -6.87
C PHE A 33 -0.48 5.02 -8.36
N ILE A 34 0.55 4.27 -8.76
CA ILE A 34 0.98 4.18 -10.16
C ILE A 34 -0.12 3.52 -11.02
N LEU A 35 -0.65 2.36 -10.60
CA LEU A 35 -1.71 1.67 -11.34
C LEU A 35 -2.97 2.49 -11.48
N GLY A 36 -3.34 3.18 -10.42
CA GLY A 36 -4.51 4.03 -10.41
C GLY A 36 -4.37 5.22 -11.37
N LEU A 37 -3.20 5.86 -11.42
CA LEU A 37 -2.94 6.89 -12.44
C LEU A 37 -2.99 6.29 -13.85
N VAL A 38 -2.42 5.11 -14.06
CA VAL A 38 -2.47 4.42 -15.35
C VAL A 38 -3.92 4.12 -15.74
N GLN A 39 -4.74 3.66 -14.80
CA GLN A 39 -6.14 3.32 -15.05
C GLN A 39 -6.98 4.56 -15.40
N LEU A 40 -6.73 5.68 -14.72
CA LEU A 40 -7.38 6.96 -15.00
C LEU A 40 -7.02 7.53 -16.39
N ASN A 41 -5.81 7.28 -16.89
CA ASN A 41 -5.35 7.82 -18.17
C ASN A 41 -5.56 6.88 -19.36
N PHE A 42 -5.60 5.56 -19.14
CA PHE A 42 -5.62 4.55 -20.21
C PHE A 42 -6.90 3.70 -20.26
N SER A 43 -7.91 4.01 -19.42
CA SER A 43 -9.20 3.29 -19.39
C SER A 43 -9.06 1.77 -19.26
N LEU A 44 -8.04 1.31 -18.51
CA LEU A 44 -7.80 -0.10 -18.27
C LEU A 44 -8.89 -0.67 -17.34
N GLN A 45 -9.54 -1.76 -17.74
CA GLN A 45 -10.44 -2.50 -16.87
C GLN A 45 -9.65 -3.64 -16.23
N LEU A 46 -9.05 -3.35 -15.08
CA LEU A 46 -8.37 -4.35 -14.28
C LEU A 46 -9.32 -4.91 -13.25
N ASP A 47 -9.41 -6.24 -13.20
CA ASP A 47 -10.12 -6.90 -12.11
C ASP A 47 -9.39 -6.69 -10.78
N MET A 48 -10.11 -6.84 -9.68
CA MET A 48 -9.58 -6.62 -8.35
C MET A 48 -8.37 -7.50 -8.05
N GLY A 49 -8.39 -8.78 -8.44
CA GLY A 49 -7.23 -9.66 -8.28
C GLY A 49 -6.01 -9.18 -9.07
N GLN A 50 -6.23 -8.62 -10.27
CA GLN A 50 -5.16 -8.07 -11.11
C GLN A 50 -4.59 -6.78 -10.53
N LEU A 51 -5.43 -5.90 -10.00
CA LEU A 51 -5.01 -4.66 -9.34
C LEU A 51 -4.08 -4.94 -8.16
N TRP A 52 -4.40 -5.92 -7.32
CA TRP A 52 -3.55 -6.36 -6.20
C TRP A 52 -2.24 -7.00 -6.67
N THR A 53 -2.31 -7.84 -7.70
CA THR A 53 -1.12 -8.50 -8.25
C THR A 53 -0.16 -7.50 -8.86
N PHE A 54 -0.65 -6.64 -9.75
CA PHE A 54 0.19 -5.67 -10.44
C PHE A 54 0.75 -4.61 -9.49
N SER A 55 -0.01 -4.18 -8.49
CA SER A 55 0.50 -3.21 -7.50
C SER A 55 1.62 -3.81 -6.66
N THR A 56 1.48 -5.09 -6.27
CA THR A 56 2.55 -5.83 -5.58
C THR A 56 3.81 -5.96 -6.46
N VAL A 57 3.64 -6.29 -7.74
CA VAL A 57 4.77 -6.39 -8.68
C VAL A 57 5.46 -5.04 -8.86
N ILE A 58 4.70 -3.96 -9.08
CA ILE A 58 5.27 -2.61 -9.25
C ILE A 58 6.03 -2.21 -7.99
N ALA A 59 5.48 -2.45 -6.81
CA ALA A 59 6.16 -2.12 -5.57
C ALA A 59 7.46 -2.90 -5.35
N LEU A 60 7.47 -4.20 -5.67
CA LEU A 60 8.70 -5.00 -5.64
C LEU A 60 9.74 -4.46 -6.62
N VAL A 61 9.31 -4.04 -7.81
CA VAL A 61 10.19 -3.42 -8.80
C VAL A 61 10.75 -2.09 -8.29
N VAL A 62 9.92 -1.20 -7.73
CA VAL A 62 10.37 0.08 -7.17
C VAL A 62 11.36 -0.15 -6.01
N TYR A 63 11.07 -1.10 -5.13
CA TYR A 63 11.99 -1.49 -4.05
C TYR A 63 13.31 -2.07 -4.58
N ALA A 64 13.24 -2.95 -5.59
CA ALA A 64 14.42 -3.54 -6.20
C ALA A 64 15.29 -2.47 -6.88
N LEU A 65 14.68 -1.56 -7.65
CA LEU A 65 15.38 -0.46 -8.30
C LEU A 65 16.06 0.45 -7.29
N THR A 66 15.36 0.88 -6.24
CA THR A 66 15.94 1.72 -5.19
C THR A 66 17.08 1.00 -4.44
N SER A 67 16.94 -0.29 -4.18
CA SER A 67 17.97 -1.10 -3.52
C SER A 67 19.20 -1.33 -4.41
N LEU A 68 19.00 -1.57 -5.70
CA LEU A 68 20.08 -1.76 -6.69
C LEU A 68 20.84 -0.46 -6.93
N SER A 69 20.14 0.66 -7.11
CA SER A 69 20.77 1.98 -7.32
C SER A 69 21.66 2.40 -6.15
N LEU A 70 21.27 2.05 -4.92
CA LEU A 70 22.03 2.39 -3.71
C LEU A 70 23.02 1.30 -3.30
N LYS A 71 23.06 0.18 -4.04
CA LYS A 71 23.87 -1.02 -3.71
C LYS A 71 23.70 -1.49 -2.26
N SER A 72 22.55 -1.19 -1.65
CA SER A 72 22.28 -1.39 -0.23
C SER A 72 20.79 -1.58 0.00
N ALA A 73 20.40 -2.80 0.38
CA ALA A 73 19.01 -3.12 0.68
C ALA A 73 18.46 -2.26 1.84
N LYS A 74 19.28 -1.96 2.85
CA LYS A 74 18.85 -1.12 3.99
C LYS A 74 18.58 0.32 3.57
N GLN A 75 19.39 0.89 2.68
CA GLN A 75 19.18 2.24 2.18
C GLN A 75 18.02 2.28 1.16
N GLY A 76 17.91 1.26 0.30
CA GLY A 76 16.77 1.06 -0.59
C GLY A 76 15.45 1.02 0.17
N LEU A 77 15.40 0.26 1.27
CA LEU A 77 14.23 0.21 2.15
C LEU A 77 13.90 1.58 2.74
N LYS A 78 14.89 2.36 3.20
CA LYS A 78 14.65 3.72 3.71
C LYS A 78 14.04 4.65 2.65
N ILE A 79 14.56 4.63 1.43
CA ILE A 79 14.04 5.46 0.34
C ILE A 79 12.65 4.98 -0.09
N TYR A 80 12.46 3.67 -0.20
CA TYR A 80 11.14 3.08 -0.45
C TYR A 80 10.15 3.49 0.63
N LEU A 81 10.56 3.50 1.90
CA LEU A 81 9.71 3.95 2.99
C LEU A 81 9.32 5.42 2.87
N LEU A 82 10.29 6.26 2.51
CA LEU A 82 10.06 7.68 2.27
C LEU A 82 9.11 7.93 1.08
N LEU A 83 9.22 7.12 0.02
CA LEU A 83 8.29 7.17 -1.12
C LEU A 83 6.86 6.83 -0.71
N CYS A 84 6.66 5.80 0.11
CA CYS A 84 5.33 5.44 0.59
C CYS A 84 4.71 6.57 1.43
N VAL A 85 5.48 7.16 2.34
CA VAL A 85 5.03 8.33 3.12
C VAL A 85 4.69 9.50 2.20
N GLY A 86 5.50 9.74 1.16
CA GLY A 86 5.23 10.77 0.15
C GLY A 86 3.92 10.53 -0.60
N VAL A 87 3.67 9.31 -1.08
CA VAL A 87 2.43 8.93 -1.77
C VAL A 87 1.21 9.11 -0.86
N VAL A 88 1.27 8.61 0.38
CA VAL A 88 0.18 8.81 1.35
C VAL A 88 -0.06 10.29 1.62
N SER A 89 1.00 11.08 1.78
CA SER A 89 0.89 12.53 1.98
C SER A 89 0.22 13.22 0.80
N ILE A 90 0.58 12.86 -0.44
CA ILE A 90 -0.05 13.37 -1.66
C ILE A 90 -1.54 13.01 -1.69
N LEU A 91 -1.89 11.75 -1.40
CA LEU A 91 -3.30 11.31 -1.35
C LEU A 91 -4.08 12.08 -0.29
N LEU A 92 -3.52 12.26 0.91
CA LEU A 92 -4.15 12.99 2.01
C LEU A 92 -4.32 14.49 1.67
N ILE A 93 -3.29 15.15 1.16
CA ILE A 93 -3.37 16.57 0.77
C ILE A 93 -4.37 16.75 -0.37
N SER A 94 -4.41 15.84 -1.33
CA SER A 94 -5.33 15.90 -2.46
C SER A 94 -6.78 15.66 -2.03
N SER A 95 -7.01 14.70 -1.13
CA SER A 95 -8.33 14.34 -0.64
C SER A 95 -8.88 15.34 0.38
N PHE A 96 -8.09 15.73 1.38
CA PHE A 96 -8.53 16.60 2.46
C PHE A 96 -8.24 18.08 2.24
N GLY A 97 -7.08 18.41 1.65
CA GLY A 97 -6.67 19.78 1.38
C GLY A 97 -7.39 20.35 0.17
N PHE A 98 -7.24 19.71 -0.98
CA PHE A 98 -7.83 20.17 -2.24
C PHE A 98 -9.24 19.65 -2.50
N LYS A 99 -9.73 18.68 -1.72
CA LYS A 99 -11.02 18.01 -1.93
C LYS A 99 -11.18 17.48 -3.36
N ALA A 100 -10.08 17.02 -3.95
CA ALA A 100 -10.10 16.44 -5.28
C ALA A 100 -10.84 15.09 -5.24
N GLU A 101 -11.53 14.73 -6.34
CA GLU A 101 -12.34 13.51 -6.41
C GLU A 101 -11.52 12.27 -6.78
N TRP A 102 -10.40 12.47 -7.48
CA TRP A 102 -9.54 11.38 -7.95
C TRP A 102 -8.91 10.51 -6.84
N PRO A 103 -8.54 11.01 -5.64
CA PRO A 103 -8.03 10.16 -4.55
C PRO A 103 -9.09 9.19 -4.04
N THR A 104 -10.35 9.64 -3.99
CA THR A 104 -11.48 8.79 -3.59
C THR A 104 -11.75 7.72 -4.65
N ALA A 105 -11.66 8.08 -5.93
CA ALA A 105 -11.74 7.11 -7.03
C ALA A 105 -10.65 6.03 -6.95
N LEU A 106 -9.42 6.42 -6.58
CA LEU A 106 -8.31 5.48 -6.35
C LEU A 106 -8.55 4.53 -5.17
N ILE A 107 -9.10 5.04 -4.07
CA ILE A 107 -9.42 4.23 -2.89
C ILE A 107 -10.55 3.25 -3.21
N ASN A 108 -11.61 3.71 -3.88
CA ASN A 108 -12.75 2.87 -4.25
C ASN A 108 -12.38 1.77 -5.26
N LEU A 109 -11.35 1.99 -6.08
CA LEU A 109 -10.76 0.97 -6.94
C LEU A 109 -10.14 -0.20 -6.16
N TYR A 110 -9.58 0.06 -4.98
CA TYR A 110 -8.85 -0.92 -4.17
C TYR A 110 -9.58 -1.38 -2.90
N MET A 111 -10.61 -0.67 -2.48
CA MET A 111 -11.52 -1.07 -1.42
C MET A 111 -12.91 -0.62 -1.84
N PRO A 112 -13.61 -1.42 -2.67
CA PRO A 112 -14.97 -1.09 -3.06
C PRO A 112 -15.82 -1.05 -1.79
N THR A 113 -16.25 0.15 -1.41
CA THR A 113 -17.24 0.32 -0.34
C THR A 113 -18.52 -0.33 -0.84
N GLN A 114 -18.91 -1.45 -0.23
CA GLN A 114 -20.21 -2.06 -0.50
C GLN A 114 -21.29 -1.07 -0.03
N THR A 115 -21.90 -0.37 -0.98
CA THR A 115 -23.19 0.30 -0.82
C THR A 115 -24.28 -0.63 -1.31
#